data_AF-A0A7C3JEY7-F1
#
_entry.id   AF-A0A7C3JEY7-F1
#
_cell.length_a   1.000
_cell.length_b   1.000
_cell.length_c   1.000
_cell.angle_alpha   90.00
_cell.angle_beta   90.00
_cell.angle_gamma   90.00
#
_symmetry.space_group_name_H-M   'P 1'
#
loop_
_entity.id
_entity.type
_entity.pdbx_description
1 polymer ?
#
loop_
_entity_poly.entity_id
_entity_poly.type
_entity_poly.pdbx_seq_one_letter_code
_entity_poly.pdbx_strand_id
1 'polypeptide(L)'
;MNQHINHKGSFNSTPMAIHRAAAAARQESLLAALPFLIVSLSGAITLMQGLGWLNPDTLLGKAVTTNLAIISAITFIGLLIYAWRKGFPLWSASWSVFWLAGAFMLLIGVTESLFELGEFYYEFLQPLVLALIAIAIAYILYRLFRQEVRRGMLAALPALGIPWMVFNEFVPDTLEGSITLLAWLILAGAAIALLRSSRLSLSMGITLAAVAPFGLLYAYQGVYHGGALNFDAPGPSPLQVMRVFTPYLVTLSTVVIGPLFARRFFWLGVRSGEAGRRIYRLPLLGLLLMILASLLTLAVITSNGLRVTLPGYRLTLNLLNWLGAVLFTAGFIGLMRTARRNAAGFNPGIMALFYVLALLLPGMLMLGLRYGYSFPDRLKFYDVAYVFTAPEPALYIFGTAWMLISAWLAVRLNQESSQP
;
A
#
# COMPACT_ATOMS: atom_id res chain seq x y z
N MET A 1 25.95 0.28 -52.31
CA MET A 1 24.66 0.44 -53.00
C MET A 1 23.61 0.71 -51.92
N ASN A 2 23.41 2.00 -51.61
CA ASN A 2 22.62 2.47 -50.47
C ASN A 2 21.15 2.60 -50.88
N GLN A 3 20.26 1.78 -50.30
CA GLN A 3 18.81 2.02 -50.37
C GLN A 3 18.37 2.81 -49.13
N HIS A 4 18.26 4.12 -49.30
CA HIS A 4 17.51 5.00 -48.40
C HIS A 4 16.01 4.68 -48.54
N ILE A 5 15.47 3.84 -47.64
CA ILE A 5 14.03 3.64 -47.52
C ILE A 5 13.45 4.84 -46.75
N ASN A 6 12.87 5.76 -47.51
CA ASN A 6 12.16 6.94 -47.01
C ASN A 6 10.78 6.51 -46.48
N HIS A 7 10.69 6.06 -45.23
CA HIS A 7 9.40 5.84 -44.55
C HIS A 7 8.82 7.18 -44.06
N LYS A 8 8.34 8.00 -44.99
CA LYS A 8 7.31 9.02 -44.70
C LYS A 8 5.93 8.38 -44.88
N GLY A 9 5.61 7.43 -44.00
CA GLY A 9 4.23 6.99 -43.84
C GLY A 9 3.46 8.08 -43.11
N SER A 10 2.67 8.87 -43.83
CA SER A 10 1.77 9.85 -43.22
C SER A 10 0.80 9.11 -42.29
N PHE A 11 0.92 9.35 -41.00
CA PHE A 11 -0.10 8.97 -40.01
C PHE A 11 -1.38 9.78 -40.31
N ASN A 12 -2.17 9.31 -41.27
CA ASN A 12 -3.60 9.64 -41.33
C ASN A 12 -4.30 8.86 -40.21
N SER A 13 -3.94 9.14 -38.95
CA SER A 13 -4.81 8.81 -37.83
C SER A 13 -6.05 9.68 -37.98
N THR A 14 -7.11 9.11 -38.56
CA THR A 14 -8.37 9.81 -38.74
C THR A 14 -8.83 10.37 -37.39
N PRO A 15 -9.36 11.62 -37.34
CA PRO A 15 -9.80 12.25 -36.09
C PRO A 15 -10.76 11.37 -35.29
N MET A 16 -11.51 10.50 -35.96
CA MET A 16 -12.39 9.50 -35.36
C MET A 16 -11.66 8.46 -34.48
N ALA A 17 -10.45 8.02 -34.85
CA ALA A 17 -9.66 7.07 -34.07
C ALA A 17 -9.12 7.71 -32.78
N ILE A 18 -8.72 8.98 -32.86
CA ILE A 18 -8.25 9.77 -31.70
C ILE A 18 -9.40 9.98 -30.70
N HIS A 19 -10.59 10.31 -31.19
CA HIS A 19 -11.77 10.45 -30.31
C HIS A 19 -12.17 9.14 -29.61
N ARG A 20 -12.12 8.00 -30.32
CA ARG A 20 -12.42 6.69 -29.72
C ARG A 20 -11.39 6.31 -28.66
N ALA A 21 -10.10 6.55 -28.91
CA ALA A 21 -9.04 6.29 -27.93
C ALA A 21 -9.19 7.17 -26.67
N ALA A 22 -9.53 8.46 -26.85
CA ALA A 22 -9.78 9.36 -25.74
C ALA A 22 -11.02 8.97 -24.92
N ALA A 23 -12.10 8.52 -25.56
CA ALA A 23 -13.30 8.03 -24.89
C ALA A 23 -13.02 6.75 -24.08
N ALA A 24 -12.29 5.80 -24.66
CA ALA A 24 -11.88 4.57 -23.97
C ALA A 24 -11.01 4.88 -22.74
N ALA A 25 -10.01 5.76 -22.88
CA ALA A 25 -9.16 6.18 -21.77
C ALA A 25 -9.96 6.88 -20.64
N ARG A 26 -10.97 7.68 -20.98
CA ARG A 26 -11.88 8.28 -19.99
C ARG A 26 -12.65 7.21 -19.24
N GLN A 27 -13.24 6.24 -19.95
CA GLN A 27 -13.99 5.16 -19.35
C GLN A 27 -13.12 4.32 -18.40
N GLU A 28 -11.89 3.96 -18.81
CA GLU A 28 -10.95 3.24 -17.95
C GLU A 28 -10.60 4.04 -16.69
N SER A 29 -10.39 5.35 -16.81
CA SER A 29 -10.10 6.22 -15.67
C SER A 29 -11.22 6.25 -14.63
N LEU A 30 -12.48 6.26 -15.08
CA LEU A 30 -13.64 6.23 -14.19
C LEU A 30 -13.81 4.86 -13.52
N LEU A 31 -13.64 3.77 -14.27
CA LEU A 31 -13.71 2.41 -13.71
C LEU A 31 -12.63 2.14 -12.66
N ALA A 32 -11.46 2.79 -12.77
CA ALA A 32 -10.41 2.70 -11.76
C ALA A 32 -10.70 3.54 -10.51
N ALA A 33 -11.49 4.60 -10.63
CA ALA A 33 -11.87 5.48 -9.52
C ALA A 33 -13.04 4.90 -8.70
N LEU A 34 -13.87 4.10 -9.35
CA LEU A 34 -15.12 3.56 -8.82
C LEU A 34 -15.01 2.82 -7.46
N PRO A 35 -13.99 2.00 -7.15
CA PRO A 35 -13.96 1.34 -5.86
C PRO A 35 -13.77 2.34 -4.72
N PHE A 36 -12.96 3.38 -4.93
CA PHE A 36 -12.77 4.46 -3.96
C PHE A 36 -14.03 5.31 -3.81
N LEU A 37 -14.77 5.56 -4.89
CA LEU A 37 -16.06 6.26 -4.84
C LEU A 37 -17.10 5.47 -4.03
N ILE A 38 -17.13 4.15 -4.13
CA ILE A 38 -18.04 3.31 -3.34
C ILE A 38 -17.72 3.40 -1.85
N VAL A 39 -16.44 3.33 -1.47
CA VAL A 39 -16.04 3.51 -0.05
C VAL A 39 -16.27 4.95 0.42
N SER A 40 -16.11 5.93 -0.47
CA SER A 40 -16.45 7.32 -0.17
C SER A 40 -17.95 7.50 0.13
N LEU A 41 -18.82 6.79 -0.60
CA LEU A 41 -20.27 6.79 -0.35
C LEU A 41 -20.63 6.20 1.02
N SER A 42 -19.89 5.19 1.51
CA SER A 42 -20.13 4.70 2.88
C SER A 42 -19.79 5.78 3.92
N GLY A 43 -18.71 6.55 3.71
CA GLY A 43 -18.40 7.72 4.53
C GLY A 43 -19.51 8.79 4.51
N ALA A 44 -20.12 9.04 3.35
CA ALA A 44 -21.26 9.95 3.25
C ALA A 44 -22.48 9.47 4.07
N ILE A 45 -22.73 8.16 4.11
CA ILE A 45 -23.80 7.59 4.96
C ILE A 45 -23.48 7.78 6.44
N THR A 46 -22.27 7.44 6.88
CA THR A 46 -21.85 7.65 8.27
C THR A 46 -21.97 9.12 8.67
N LEU A 47 -21.62 10.04 7.77
CA LEU A 47 -21.81 11.48 8.00
C LEU A 47 -23.28 11.86 8.16
N MET A 48 -24.17 11.35 7.29
CA MET A 48 -25.61 11.58 7.39
C MET A 48 -26.19 11.02 8.70
N GLN A 49 -25.66 9.91 9.20
CA GLN A 49 -26.03 9.34 10.50
C GLN A 49 -25.60 10.26 11.64
N GLY A 50 -24.34 10.68 11.65
CA GLY A 50 -23.81 11.57 12.67
C GLY A 50 -24.50 12.95 12.70
N LEU A 51 -24.98 13.45 11.56
CA LEU A 51 -25.75 14.69 11.48
C LEU A 51 -27.23 14.52 11.90
N GLY A 52 -27.66 13.30 12.22
CA GLY A 52 -29.05 12.99 12.57
C GLY A 52 -30.02 12.99 11.38
N TRP A 53 -29.51 13.06 10.14
CA TRP A 53 -30.34 13.02 8.93
C TRP A 53 -30.79 11.59 8.59
N LEU A 54 -30.03 10.59 9.05
CA LEU A 54 -30.35 9.17 8.87
C LEU A 54 -30.24 8.44 10.20
N ASN A 55 -31.36 8.02 10.79
CA ASN A 55 -31.31 7.25 12.03
C ASN A 55 -31.12 5.74 11.73
N PRO A 56 -30.02 5.10 12.16
CA PRO A 56 -29.72 3.70 11.87
C PRO A 56 -30.71 2.70 12.50
N ASP A 57 -31.42 3.11 13.56
CA ASP A 57 -32.39 2.23 14.24
C ASP A 57 -33.74 2.17 13.52
N THR A 58 -34.01 3.17 12.67
CA THR A 58 -35.23 3.21 11.86
C THR A 58 -35.18 2.20 10.72
N LEU A 59 -36.35 1.74 10.27
CA LEU A 59 -36.46 0.85 9.12
C LEU A 59 -35.84 1.47 7.85
N LEU A 60 -35.97 2.79 7.68
CA LEU A 60 -35.32 3.52 6.58
C LEU A 60 -33.79 3.49 6.69
N GLY A 61 -33.24 3.74 7.88
CA GLY A 61 -31.79 3.68 8.12
C GLY A 61 -31.21 2.30 7.81
N LYS A 62 -31.84 1.24 8.33
CA LYS A 62 -31.45 -0.15 8.05
C LYS A 62 -31.58 -0.50 6.57
N ALA A 63 -32.65 -0.06 5.92
CA ALA A 63 -32.85 -0.29 4.49
C ALA A 63 -31.77 0.39 3.65
N VAL A 64 -31.41 1.63 3.96
CA VAL A 64 -30.36 2.38 3.23
C VAL A 64 -28.99 1.69 3.37
N THR A 65 -28.57 1.35 4.59
CA THR A 65 -27.27 0.68 4.83
C THR A 65 -27.22 -0.71 4.18
N THR A 66 -28.27 -1.51 4.34
CA THR A 66 -28.36 -2.86 3.76
C THR A 66 -28.38 -2.81 2.23
N ASN A 67 -29.16 -1.92 1.63
CA ASN A 67 -29.22 -1.78 0.18
C ASN A 67 -27.88 -1.31 -0.39
N LEU A 68 -27.17 -0.38 0.27
CA LEU A 68 -25.83 0.02 -0.19
C LEU A 68 -24.86 -1.17 -0.16
N ALA A 69 -24.88 -1.98 0.90
CA ALA A 69 -24.02 -3.16 1.00
C ALA A 69 -24.33 -4.17 -0.13
N ILE A 70 -25.61 -4.45 -0.39
CA ILE A 70 -26.04 -5.34 -1.48
C ILE A 70 -25.62 -4.78 -2.84
N ILE A 71 -25.88 -3.51 -3.13
CA ILE A 71 -25.52 -2.87 -4.41
C ILE A 71 -24.00 -2.89 -4.59
N SER A 72 -23.23 -2.63 -3.54
CA SER A 72 -21.78 -2.67 -3.56
C SER A 72 -21.26 -4.08 -3.87
N ALA A 73 -21.83 -5.11 -3.21
CA ALA A 73 -21.47 -6.51 -3.45
C ALA A 73 -21.79 -6.96 -4.89
N ILE A 74 -22.98 -6.62 -5.40
CA ILE A 74 -23.37 -6.92 -6.78
C ILE A 74 -22.45 -6.20 -7.77
N THR A 75 -22.15 -4.93 -7.53
CA THR A 75 -21.25 -4.12 -8.36
C THR A 75 -19.86 -4.75 -8.41
N PHE A 76 -19.35 -5.18 -7.25
CA PHE A 76 -18.05 -5.82 -7.12
C PHE A 76 -17.95 -7.14 -7.89
N ILE A 77 -18.97 -8.01 -7.76
CA ILE A 77 -19.06 -9.28 -8.52
C ILE A 77 -19.19 -9.01 -10.02
N GLY A 78 -20.08 -8.09 -10.41
CA GLY A 78 -20.30 -7.72 -11.81
C GLY A 78 -19.03 -7.18 -12.47
N LEU A 79 -18.28 -6.33 -11.78
CA LEU A 79 -17.01 -5.79 -12.27
C LEU A 79 -15.89 -6.83 -12.29
N LEU A 80 -15.86 -7.77 -11.35
CA LEU A 80 -14.92 -8.89 -11.39
C LEU A 80 -15.18 -9.78 -12.62
N ILE A 81 -16.44 -10.12 -12.89
CA ILE A 81 -16.83 -10.89 -14.09
C ILE A 81 -16.48 -10.10 -15.36
N TYR A 82 -16.76 -8.79 -15.37
CA TYR A 82 -16.43 -7.93 -16.50
C TYR A 82 -14.92 -7.85 -16.74
N ALA A 83 -14.12 -7.67 -15.69
CA ALA A 83 -12.67 -7.66 -15.76
C ALA A 83 -12.12 -9.00 -16.27
N TRP A 84 -12.65 -10.12 -15.77
CA TRP A 84 -12.26 -11.46 -16.22
C TRP A 84 -12.54 -11.66 -17.72
N ARG A 85 -13.73 -11.27 -18.21
CA ARG A 85 -14.09 -11.31 -19.64
C ARG A 85 -13.21 -10.43 -20.51
N LYS A 86 -12.65 -9.36 -19.96
CA LYS A 86 -11.75 -8.41 -20.66
C LYS A 86 -10.26 -8.71 -20.43
N GLY A 87 -9.92 -9.84 -19.80
CA GLY A 87 -8.54 -10.24 -19.58
C GLY A 87 -7.79 -9.38 -18.54
N PHE A 88 -8.48 -8.92 -17.50
CA PHE A 88 -7.94 -8.04 -16.44
C PHE A 88 -7.31 -6.76 -17.01
N PRO A 89 -8.15 -5.82 -17.50
CA PRO A 89 -7.71 -4.53 -18.02
C PRO A 89 -7.04 -3.69 -16.92
N LEU A 90 -6.33 -2.63 -17.31
CA LEU A 90 -5.51 -1.82 -16.40
C LEU A 90 -6.29 -1.28 -15.18
N TRP A 91 -7.52 -0.80 -15.38
CA TRP A 91 -8.35 -0.27 -14.29
C TRP A 91 -8.67 -1.31 -13.21
N SER A 92 -8.71 -2.60 -13.56
CA SER A 92 -9.02 -3.69 -12.62
C SER A 92 -7.96 -3.83 -11.53
N ALA A 93 -6.76 -3.30 -11.73
CA ALA A 93 -5.72 -3.30 -10.71
C ALA A 93 -6.12 -2.52 -9.43
N SER A 94 -6.87 -1.42 -9.57
CA SER A 94 -7.41 -0.65 -8.44
C SER A 94 -8.38 -1.45 -7.56
N TRP A 95 -9.01 -2.49 -8.13
CA TRP A 95 -9.95 -3.35 -7.43
C TRP A 95 -9.29 -4.53 -6.72
N SER A 96 -8.07 -4.90 -7.11
CA SER A 96 -7.44 -6.15 -6.69
C SER A 96 -7.33 -6.32 -5.18
N VAL A 97 -6.99 -5.24 -4.46
CA VAL A 97 -6.90 -5.25 -2.99
C VAL A 97 -8.28 -5.30 -2.35
N PHE A 98 -9.29 -4.64 -2.93
CA PHE A 98 -10.66 -4.74 -2.45
C PHE A 98 -11.25 -6.13 -2.67
N TRP A 99 -10.99 -6.75 -3.83
CA TRP A 99 -11.33 -8.16 -4.11
C TRP A 99 -10.78 -9.10 -3.05
N LEU A 100 -9.51 -8.90 -2.71
CA LEU A 100 -8.86 -9.66 -1.65
C LEU A 100 -9.52 -9.40 -0.29
N ALA A 101 -9.67 -8.14 0.11
CA ALA A 101 -10.25 -7.76 1.39
C ALA A 101 -11.68 -8.29 1.55
N GLY A 102 -12.52 -8.15 0.51
CA GLY A 102 -13.89 -8.65 0.49
C GLY A 102 -13.96 -10.19 0.55
N ALA A 103 -13.08 -10.89 -0.18
CA ALA A 103 -13.00 -12.35 -0.09
C ALA A 103 -12.62 -12.83 1.32
N PHE A 104 -11.68 -12.14 1.97
CA PHE A 104 -11.31 -12.45 3.35
C PHE A 104 -12.40 -12.11 4.35
N MET A 105 -13.09 -10.97 4.21
CA MET A 105 -14.22 -10.63 5.07
C MET A 105 -15.36 -11.64 4.95
N LEU A 106 -15.67 -12.11 3.74
CA LEU A 106 -16.65 -13.18 3.53
C LEU A 106 -16.20 -14.50 4.17
N LEU A 107 -14.93 -14.87 3.98
CA LEU A 107 -14.37 -16.08 4.59
C LEU A 107 -14.46 -16.00 6.12
N ILE A 108 -14.08 -14.87 6.70
CA ILE A 108 -14.19 -14.60 8.14
C ILE A 108 -15.64 -14.77 8.60
N GLY A 109 -16.59 -14.07 7.98
CA GLY A 109 -17.99 -14.11 8.41
C GLY A 109 -18.60 -15.51 8.30
N VAL A 110 -18.29 -16.24 7.21
CA VAL A 110 -18.72 -17.64 7.05
C VAL A 110 -18.09 -18.53 8.13
N THR A 111 -16.81 -18.35 8.44
CA THR A 111 -16.13 -19.16 9.45
C THR A 111 -16.67 -18.86 10.86
N GLU A 112 -16.89 -17.59 11.20
CA GLU A 112 -17.43 -17.17 12.49
C GLU A 112 -18.86 -17.73 12.70
N SER A 113 -19.71 -17.63 11.68
CA SER A 113 -21.09 -18.13 11.71
C SER A 113 -21.21 -19.66 11.73
N LEU A 114 -20.29 -20.39 11.09
CA LEU A 114 -20.35 -21.86 11.04
C LEU A 114 -19.76 -22.54 12.28
N PHE A 115 -18.80 -21.91 12.95
CA PHE A 115 -17.99 -22.58 13.96
C PHE A 115 -18.07 -21.96 15.36
N GLU A 116 -18.88 -20.90 15.58
CA GLU A 116 -19.07 -20.23 16.87
C GLU A 116 -17.75 -20.01 17.64
N LEU A 117 -16.72 -19.57 16.92
CA LEU A 117 -15.32 -19.68 17.36
C LEU A 117 -14.95 -18.84 18.59
N GLY A 118 -15.87 -18.02 19.11
CA GLY A 118 -15.72 -17.28 20.37
C GLY A 118 -14.33 -16.66 20.54
N GLU A 119 -13.68 -16.94 21.68
CA GLU A 119 -12.34 -16.42 22.00
C GLU A 119 -11.22 -16.98 21.10
N PHE A 120 -11.36 -18.22 20.59
CA PHE A 120 -10.37 -18.85 19.70
C PHE A 120 -10.20 -18.07 18.38
N TYR A 121 -11.29 -17.49 17.87
CA TYR A 121 -11.23 -16.61 16.70
C TYR A 121 -10.32 -15.41 16.93
N TYR A 122 -10.54 -14.68 18.03
CA TYR A 122 -9.77 -13.47 18.35
C TYR A 122 -8.32 -13.78 18.76
N GLU A 123 -8.07 -14.94 19.36
CA GLU A 123 -6.74 -15.33 19.83
C GLU A 123 -5.82 -15.87 18.74
N PHE A 124 -6.36 -16.67 17.83
CA PHE A 124 -5.53 -17.41 16.88
C PHE A 124 -5.90 -17.12 15.43
N LEU A 125 -7.20 -17.13 15.10
CA LEU A 125 -7.64 -17.03 13.72
C LEU A 125 -7.45 -15.61 13.16
N GLN A 126 -7.81 -14.57 13.92
CA GLN A 126 -7.75 -13.19 13.47
C GLN A 126 -6.31 -12.73 13.14
N PRO A 127 -5.28 -12.95 13.99
CA PRO A 127 -3.90 -12.62 13.62
C PRO A 127 -3.40 -13.41 12.41
N LEU A 128 -3.78 -14.69 12.28
CA LEU A 128 -3.44 -15.52 11.13
C LEU A 128 -4.10 -15.02 9.84
N VAL A 129 -5.37 -14.62 9.90
CA VAL A 129 -6.08 -14.07 8.74
C VAL A 129 -5.46 -12.74 8.32
N LEU A 130 -5.16 -11.85 9.25
CA LEU A 130 -4.49 -10.59 8.95
C LEU A 130 -3.09 -10.81 8.35
N ALA A 131 -2.36 -11.82 8.86
CA ALA A 131 -1.10 -12.27 8.27
C ALA A 131 -1.25 -12.71 6.81
N LEU A 132 -2.26 -13.53 6.52
CA LEU A 132 -2.54 -14.01 5.18
C LEU A 132 -2.96 -12.88 4.23
N ILE A 133 -3.77 -11.93 4.71
CA ILE A 133 -4.13 -10.71 3.97
C ILE A 133 -2.86 -9.92 3.62
N ALA A 134 -1.99 -9.68 4.59
CA ALA A 134 -0.72 -8.99 4.39
C ALA A 134 0.16 -9.66 3.32
N ILE A 135 0.34 -10.99 3.40
CA ILE A 135 1.08 -11.77 2.41
C ILE A 135 0.45 -11.62 1.02
N ALA A 136 -0.87 -11.74 0.95
CA ALA A 136 -1.58 -11.69 -0.31
C ALA A 136 -1.52 -10.30 -0.96
N ILE A 137 -1.63 -9.22 -0.17
CA ILE A 137 -1.43 -7.83 -0.67
C ILE A 137 -0.02 -7.68 -1.22
N ALA A 138 1.01 -8.07 -0.45
CA ALA A 138 2.40 -7.97 -0.90
C ALA A 138 2.66 -8.74 -2.20
N TYR A 139 2.12 -9.96 -2.31
CA TYR A 139 2.22 -10.78 -3.51
C TYR A 139 1.49 -10.15 -4.72
N ILE A 140 0.26 -9.67 -4.53
CA ILE A 140 -0.53 -9.01 -5.58
C ILE A 140 0.21 -7.77 -6.10
N LEU A 141 0.71 -6.92 -5.19
CA LEU A 141 1.49 -5.74 -5.57
C LEU A 141 2.71 -6.15 -6.37
N TYR A 142 3.54 -7.07 -5.87
CA TYR A 142 4.71 -7.55 -6.59
C TYR A 142 4.35 -8.07 -7.99
N ARG A 143 3.31 -8.90 -8.11
CA ARG A 143 2.86 -9.47 -9.38
C ARG A 143 2.44 -8.36 -10.36
N LEU A 144 1.66 -7.39 -9.91
CA LEU A 144 1.18 -6.30 -10.74
C LEU A 144 2.29 -5.34 -11.16
N PHE A 145 3.18 -4.95 -10.24
CA PHE A 145 4.36 -4.13 -10.56
C PHE A 145 5.30 -4.79 -11.57
N ARG A 146 5.45 -6.12 -11.48
CA ARG A 146 6.25 -6.91 -12.43
C ARG A 146 5.64 -6.88 -13.84
N GLN A 147 4.32 -6.97 -13.97
CA GLN A 147 3.64 -6.89 -15.26
C GLN A 147 3.74 -5.48 -15.85
N GLU A 148 3.30 -4.49 -15.08
CA GLU A 148 3.22 -3.11 -15.54
C GLU A 148 3.24 -2.17 -14.33
N VAL A 149 4.13 -1.17 -14.33
CA VAL A 149 4.30 -0.30 -13.14
C VAL A 149 2.99 0.41 -12.77
N ARG A 150 2.21 0.85 -13.77
CA ARG A 150 0.94 1.54 -13.54
C ARG A 150 -0.11 0.64 -12.87
N ARG A 151 -0.18 -0.65 -13.23
CA ARG A 151 -1.05 -1.63 -12.53
C ARG A 151 -0.66 -1.71 -11.06
N GLY A 152 0.64 -1.83 -10.79
CA GLY A 152 1.17 -1.86 -9.43
C GLY A 152 0.80 -0.60 -8.63
N MET A 153 0.99 0.59 -9.23
CA MET A 153 0.67 1.86 -8.56
C MET A 153 -0.83 2.04 -8.31
N LEU A 154 -1.70 1.59 -9.22
CA LEU A 154 -3.16 1.59 -8.99
C LEU A 154 -3.57 0.67 -7.85
N ALA A 155 -3.01 -0.55 -7.81
CA ALA A 155 -3.26 -1.50 -6.73
C ALA A 155 -2.65 -1.03 -5.39
N ALA A 156 -1.62 -0.19 -5.44
CA ALA A 156 -1.02 0.38 -4.24
C ALA A 156 -1.95 1.39 -3.57
N LEU A 157 -2.75 2.18 -4.30
CA LEU A 157 -3.67 3.16 -3.70
C LEU A 157 -4.56 2.57 -2.59
N PRO A 158 -5.31 1.46 -2.80
CA PRO A 158 -6.09 0.86 -1.73
C PRO A 158 -5.24 0.15 -0.68
N ALA A 159 -4.10 -0.45 -1.07
CA ALA A 159 -3.17 -1.06 -0.10
C ALA A 159 -2.59 -0.04 0.88
N LEU A 160 -2.44 1.21 0.44
CA LEU A 160 -2.01 2.33 1.27
C LEU A 160 -3.16 2.91 2.07
N GLY A 161 -4.39 2.89 1.51
CA GLY A 161 -5.55 3.49 2.14
C GLY A 161 -6.13 2.69 3.30
N ILE A 162 -6.32 1.38 3.11
CA ILE A 162 -6.97 0.50 4.09
C ILE A 162 -6.29 0.52 5.48
N PRO A 163 -4.95 0.46 5.59
CA PRO A 163 -4.30 0.48 6.91
C PRO A 163 -4.56 1.73 7.76
N TRP A 164 -4.91 2.86 7.15
CA TRP A 164 -5.28 4.06 7.91
C TRP A 164 -6.67 3.99 8.53
N MET A 165 -7.56 3.11 8.02
CA MET A 165 -8.94 3.01 8.51
C MET A 165 -9.02 2.58 9.97
N VAL A 166 -7.95 2.00 10.54
CA VAL A 166 -7.88 1.72 11.99
C VAL A 166 -8.09 2.99 12.83
N PHE A 167 -7.75 4.17 12.31
CA PHE A 167 -7.95 5.43 13.01
C PHE A 167 -9.39 5.94 12.99
N ASN A 168 -10.30 5.29 12.26
CA ASN A 168 -11.74 5.58 12.32
C ASN A 168 -12.39 4.98 13.57
N GLU A 169 -11.75 4.04 14.25
CA GLU A 169 -12.34 3.40 15.41
C GLU A 169 -12.51 4.40 16.57
N PHE A 170 -13.66 4.34 17.25
CA PHE A 170 -14.00 5.13 18.44
C PHE A 170 -14.03 6.66 18.22
N VAL A 171 -14.34 7.11 17.00
CA VAL A 171 -14.49 8.53 16.65
C VAL A 171 -15.98 8.86 16.45
N PRO A 172 -16.47 10.08 16.75
CA PRO A 172 -17.85 10.45 16.43
C PRO A 172 -18.18 10.28 14.94
N ASP A 173 -19.36 9.75 14.64
CA ASP A 173 -19.84 9.44 13.27
C ASP A 173 -19.69 10.61 12.28
N THR A 174 -19.89 11.85 12.74
CA THR A 174 -19.73 13.05 11.88
C THR A 174 -18.29 13.23 11.41
N LEU A 175 -17.32 13.01 12.30
CA LEU A 175 -15.90 13.14 12.00
C LEU A 175 -15.42 11.90 11.22
N GLU A 176 -15.87 10.71 11.59
CA GLU A 176 -15.59 9.47 10.83
C GLU A 176 -16.08 9.58 9.39
N GLY A 177 -17.34 9.96 9.21
CA GLY A 177 -17.98 10.04 7.90
C GLY A 177 -17.37 11.11 7.01
N SER A 178 -17.10 12.30 7.54
CA SER A 178 -16.48 13.40 6.77
C SER A 178 -15.06 13.05 6.30
N ILE A 179 -14.23 12.47 7.16
CA ILE A 179 -12.86 12.08 6.81
C ILE A 179 -12.86 10.90 5.84
N THR A 180 -13.68 9.87 6.07
CA THR A 180 -13.82 8.74 5.15
C THR A 180 -14.26 9.24 3.76
N LEU A 181 -15.31 10.06 3.69
CA LEU A 181 -15.79 10.67 2.45
C LEU A 181 -14.66 11.38 1.68
N LEU A 182 -13.98 12.33 2.34
CA LEU A 182 -12.94 13.16 1.71
C LEU A 182 -11.69 12.36 1.34
N ALA A 183 -11.19 11.50 2.22
CA ALA A 183 -9.98 10.73 2.00
C ALA A 183 -10.16 9.78 0.80
N TRP A 184 -11.28 9.08 0.71
CA TRP A 184 -11.53 8.18 -0.42
C TRP A 184 -11.78 8.93 -1.74
N LEU A 185 -12.31 10.17 -1.72
CA LEU A 185 -12.36 11.02 -2.92
C LEU A 185 -10.97 11.42 -3.42
N ILE A 186 -10.01 11.65 -2.52
CA ILE A 186 -8.62 11.93 -2.89
C ILE A 186 -8.02 10.73 -3.65
N LEU A 187 -8.24 9.50 -3.17
CA LEU A 187 -7.76 8.30 -3.86
C LEU A 187 -8.48 8.08 -5.21
N ALA A 188 -9.79 8.38 -5.29
CA ALA A 188 -10.52 8.35 -6.55
C ALA A 188 -9.90 9.32 -7.58
N GLY A 189 -9.64 10.55 -7.18
CA GLY A 189 -8.97 11.55 -8.01
C GLY A 189 -7.56 11.12 -8.43
N ALA A 190 -6.80 10.52 -7.51
CA ALA A 190 -5.47 9.99 -7.78
C ALA A 190 -5.48 8.86 -8.80
N ALA A 191 -6.44 7.93 -8.72
CA ALA A 191 -6.60 6.85 -9.69
C ALA A 191 -6.89 7.38 -11.11
N ILE A 192 -7.78 8.38 -11.22
CA ILE A 192 -8.07 9.06 -12.50
C ILE A 192 -6.82 9.74 -13.04
N ALA A 193 -6.13 10.53 -12.21
CA ALA A 193 -4.94 11.27 -12.61
C ALA A 193 -3.80 10.33 -13.04
N LEU A 194 -3.61 9.22 -12.33
CA LEU A 194 -2.62 8.21 -12.65
C LEU A 194 -2.87 7.59 -14.03
N LEU A 195 -4.11 7.22 -14.35
CA LEU A 195 -4.44 6.66 -15.66
C LEU A 195 -4.36 7.66 -16.80
N ARG A 196 -4.59 8.94 -16.51
CA ARG A 196 -4.40 10.02 -17.49
C ARG A 196 -2.94 10.42 -17.65
N SER A 197 -2.06 10.02 -16.73
CA SER A 197 -0.65 10.36 -16.79
C SER A 197 0.09 9.51 -17.82
N SER A 198 0.84 10.16 -18.72
CA SER A 198 1.73 9.48 -19.67
C SER A 198 3.12 9.19 -19.10
N ARG A 199 3.54 9.94 -18.07
CA ARG A 199 4.90 9.89 -17.50
C ARG A 199 4.92 9.10 -16.20
N LEU A 200 5.80 8.09 -16.12
CA LEU A 200 5.96 7.26 -14.92
C LEU A 200 6.33 8.06 -13.67
N SER A 201 7.17 9.08 -13.81
CA SER A 201 7.56 9.97 -12.71
C SER A 201 6.36 10.70 -12.12
N LEU A 202 5.46 11.17 -12.98
CA LEU A 202 4.21 11.81 -12.57
C LEU A 202 3.28 10.79 -11.89
N SER A 203 3.14 9.58 -12.43
CA SER A 203 2.33 8.52 -11.81
C SER A 203 2.81 8.22 -10.38
N MET A 204 4.13 8.09 -10.18
CA MET A 204 4.71 7.84 -8.86
C MET A 204 4.50 9.03 -7.92
N GLY A 205 4.71 10.25 -8.42
CA GLY A 205 4.44 11.47 -7.69
C GLY A 205 2.99 11.55 -7.23
N ILE A 206 2.03 11.24 -8.11
CA ILE A 206 0.60 11.19 -7.79
C ILE A 206 0.32 10.14 -6.71
N THR A 207 0.85 8.92 -6.84
CA THR A 207 0.62 7.87 -5.83
C THR A 207 1.12 8.30 -4.46
N LEU A 208 2.34 8.84 -4.35
CA LEU A 208 2.89 9.28 -3.06
C LEU A 208 2.18 10.54 -2.54
N ALA A 209 1.89 11.50 -3.41
CA ALA A 209 1.20 12.74 -3.05
C ALA A 209 -0.25 12.51 -2.64
N ALA A 210 -0.90 11.43 -3.09
CA ALA A 210 -2.25 11.08 -2.65
C ALA A 210 -2.25 10.51 -1.22
N VAL A 211 -1.21 9.76 -0.84
CA VAL A 211 -1.10 9.15 0.49
C VAL A 211 -0.91 10.19 1.59
N ALA A 212 -0.20 11.29 1.31
CA ALA A 212 0.05 12.32 2.31
C ALA A 212 -1.23 13.00 2.84
N PRO A 213 -2.08 13.65 2.03
CA PRO A 213 -3.32 14.25 2.52
C PRO A 213 -4.31 13.18 2.98
N PHE A 214 -4.34 12.00 2.35
CA PHE A 214 -5.14 10.87 2.83
C PHE A 214 -4.77 10.50 4.28
N GLY A 215 -3.49 10.22 4.52
CA GLY A 215 -2.99 9.83 5.83
C GLY A 215 -3.04 10.95 6.86
N LEU A 216 -2.94 12.21 6.44
CA LEU A 216 -3.04 13.36 7.34
C LEU A 216 -4.45 13.46 7.94
N LEU A 217 -5.50 13.21 7.13
CA LEU A 217 -6.89 13.19 7.61
C LEU A 217 -7.10 12.09 8.66
N TYR A 218 -6.61 10.87 8.42
CA TYR A 218 -6.72 9.79 9.39
C TYR A 218 -5.81 9.97 10.61
N ALA A 219 -4.62 10.56 10.45
CA ALA A 219 -3.74 10.88 11.56
C ALA A 219 -4.37 11.91 12.50
N TYR A 220 -5.16 12.86 11.96
CA TYR A 220 -5.94 13.79 12.76
C TYR A 220 -6.92 13.04 13.69
N GLN A 221 -7.63 12.03 13.19
CA GLN A 221 -8.48 11.15 14.01
C GLN A 221 -7.67 10.30 14.99
N GLY A 222 -6.54 9.77 14.55
CA GLY A 222 -5.70 8.88 15.35
C GLY A 222 -5.23 9.51 16.67
N VAL A 223 -5.11 10.84 16.72
CA VAL A 223 -4.81 11.55 17.98
C VAL A 223 -5.95 11.42 19.01
N TYR A 224 -7.21 11.37 18.56
CA TYR A 224 -8.36 11.12 19.44
C TYR A 224 -8.44 9.66 19.86
N HIS A 225 -8.25 8.72 18.92
CA HIS A 225 -8.32 7.29 19.22
C HIS A 225 -7.24 6.85 20.23
N GLY A 226 -6.03 7.41 20.17
CA GLY A 226 -4.93 7.09 21.09
C GLY A 226 -5.09 7.62 22.53
N GLY A 227 -6.21 8.29 22.86
CA GLY A 227 -6.43 8.91 24.17
C GLY A 227 -5.48 10.08 24.46
N ALA A 228 -4.80 10.61 23.44
CA ALA A 228 -3.87 11.72 23.59
C ALA A 228 -4.59 13.08 23.75
N LEU A 229 -5.88 13.14 23.40
CA LEU A 229 -6.80 14.22 23.75
C LEU A 229 -8.18 13.65 24.06
N ASN A 230 -8.85 14.22 25.06
CA ASN A 230 -10.29 14.05 25.24
C ASN A 230 -11.05 14.74 24.11
N PHE A 231 -12.20 14.20 23.71
CA PHE A 231 -13.07 14.79 22.67
C PHE A 231 -13.58 16.20 23.01
N ASP A 232 -13.43 16.64 24.25
CA ASP A 232 -13.78 17.99 24.73
C ASP A 232 -12.74 19.06 24.33
N ALA A 233 -11.57 18.65 23.84
CA ALA A 233 -10.54 19.59 23.42
C ALA A 233 -10.84 20.18 22.02
N PRO A 234 -10.48 21.45 21.77
CA PRO A 234 -10.80 22.15 20.52
C PRO A 234 -10.16 21.56 19.26
N GLY A 235 -9.23 20.61 19.41
CA GLY A 235 -8.56 19.92 18.32
C GLY A 235 -7.19 19.37 18.72
N PRO A 236 -6.63 18.40 17.98
CA PRO A 236 -5.28 17.94 18.17
C PRO A 236 -4.28 19.02 17.74
N SER A 237 -3.19 19.18 18.49
CA SER A 237 -2.12 20.08 18.07
C SER A 237 -1.46 19.56 16.78
N PRO A 238 -0.98 20.45 15.88
CA PRO A 238 -0.27 20.03 14.67
C PRO A 238 0.90 19.10 14.95
N LEU A 239 1.60 19.30 16.06
CA LEU A 239 2.70 18.44 16.49
C LEU A 239 2.24 17.00 16.77
N GLN A 240 1.13 16.81 17.47
CA GLN A 240 0.58 15.47 17.75
C GLN A 240 0.12 14.77 16.49
N VAL A 241 -0.54 15.49 15.58
CA VAL A 241 -0.93 14.94 14.27
C VAL A 241 0.31 14.49 13.50
N MET A 242 1.36 15.32 13.45
CA MET A 242 2.61 14.99 12.74
C MET A 242 3.36 13.80 13.37
N ARG A 243 3.25 13.59 14.68
CA ARG A 243 3.82 12.45 15.40
C ARG A 243 3.18 11.12 15.00
N VAL A 244 1.86 11.09 14.77
CA VAL A 244 1.15 9.92 14.26
C VAL A 244 1.37 9.75 12.75
N PHE A 245 1.25 10.86 12.02
CA PHE A 245 1.28 10.91 10.56
C PHE A 245 2.62 10.46 9.96
N THR A 246 3.73 11.10 10.37
CA THR A 246 5.03 10.93 9.70
C THR A 246 5.52 9.49 9.72
N PRO A 247 5.49 8.79 10.88
CA PRO A 247 5.90 7.39 10.97
C PRO A 247 5.06 6.48 10.07
N TYR A 248 3.74 6.64 10.10
CA TYR A 248 2.82 5.85 9.28
C TYR A 248 2.98 6.11 7.79
N LEU A 249 3.16 7.38 7.40
CA LEU A 249 3.42 7.75 6.01
C LEU A 249 4.68 7.06 5.49
N VAL A 250 5.76 7.11 6.27
CA VAL A 250 7.03 6.46 5.93
C VAL A 250 6.84 4.94 5.83
N THR A 251 6.19 4.31 6.80
CA THR A 251 5.84 2.88 6.78
C THR A 251 5.03 2.51 5.53
N LEU A 252 3.97 3.24 5.20
CA LEU A 252 3.13 2.90 4.06
C LEU A 252 3.82 3.18 2.73
N SER A 253 4.65 4.21 2.64
CA SER A 253 5.43 4.48 1.42
C SER A 253 6.32 3.31 1.00
N THR A 254 6.78 2.48 1.95
CA THR A 254 7.60 1.31 1.65
C THR A 254 6.81 0.23 0.89
N VAL A 255 5.48 0.17 1.06
CA VAL A 255 4.58 -0.75 0.35
C VAL A 255 4.56 -0.43 -1.16
N VAL A 256 4.77 0.83 -1.54
CA VAL A 256 4.90 1.25 -2.95
C VAL A 256 6.33 1.06 -3.46
N ILE A 257 7.31 1.49 -2.66
CA ILE A 257 8.73 1.53 -3.06
C ILE A 257 9.32 0.11 -3.15
N GLY A 258 8.97 -0.78 -2.23
CA GLY A 258 9.49 -2.15 -2.17
C GLY A 258 9.27 -2.96 -3.46
N PRO A 259 8.02 -3.03 -3.99
CA PRO A 259 7.75 -3.69 -5.27
C PRO A 259 8.49 -3.08 -6.48
N LEU A 260 8.74 -1.76 -6.47
CA LEU A 260 9.56 -1.11 -7.51
C LEU A 260 11.02 -1.56 -7.44
N PHE A 261 11.53 -1.74 -6.23
CA PHE A 261 12.86 -2.30 -6.01
C PHE A 261 12.92 -3.77 -6.46
N ALA A 262 11.92 -4.57 -6.09
CA ALA A 262 11.76 -5.96 -6.53
C ALA A 262 11.79 -6.12 -8.06
N ARG A 263 11.09 -5.23 -8.78
CA ARG A 263 11.11 -5.20 -10.24
C ARG A 263 12.51 -4.93 -10.81
N ARG A 264 13.31 -4.04 -10.19
CA ARG A 264 14.67 -3.79 -10.66
C ARG A 264 15.57 -5.01 -10.47
N PHE A 265 15.43 -5.74 -9.36
CA PHE A 265 16.15 -7.00 -9.16
C PHE A 265 15.83 -8.03 -10.23
N PHE A 266 14.55 -8.14 -10.60
CA PHE A 266 14.12 -9.01 -11.68
C PHE A 266 14.85 -8.69 -13.00
N TRP A 267 14.81 -7.43 -13.44
CA TRP A 267 15.46 -7.03 -14.70
C TRP A 267 16.97 -7.20 -14.67
N LEU A 268 17.62 -6.85 -13.56
CA LEU A 268 19.05 -7.07 -13.38
C LEU A 268 19.38 -8.57 -13.44
N GLY A 269 18.59 -9.42 -12.80
CA GLY A 269 18.74 -10.87 -12.84
C GLY A 269 18.55 -11.45 -14.24
N VAL A 270 17.55 -10.97 -14.99
CA VAL A 270 17.32 -11.39 -16.38
C VAL A 270 18.48 -11.00 -17.29
N ARG A 271 19.01 -9.77 -17.18
CA ARG A 271 20.18 -9.29 -17.94
C ARG A 271 21.47 -9.99 -17.57
N SER A 272 21.56 -10.49 -16.33
CA SER A 272 22.74 -11.20 -15.81
C SER A 272 22.77 -12.69 -16.17
N GLY A 273 21.98 -13.16 -17.14
CA GLY A 273 21.97 -14.56 -17.60
C GLY A 273 21.30 -15.53 -16.62
N GLU A 274 21.47 -16.84 -16.85
CA GLU A 274 20.75 -17.89 -16.11
C GLU A 274 21.10 -17.91 -14.60
N ALA A 275 22.37 -17.74 -14.26
CA ALA A 275 22.82 -17.63 -12.87
C ALA A 275 22.16 -16.42 -12.18
N GLY A 276 22.12 -15.26 -12.85
CA GLY A 276 21.42 -14.08 -12.36
C GLY A 276 19.93 -14.31 -12.14
N ARG A 277 19.27 -15.04 -13.05
CA ARG A 277 17.85 -15.43 -12.94
C ARG A 277 17.55 -16.33 -11.74
N ARG A 278 18.50 -17.15 -11.31
CA ARG A 278 18.34 -17.97 -10.10
C ARG A 278 18.60 -17.11 -8.85
N ILE A 279 19.66 -16.30 -8.89
CA ILE A 279 20.13 -15.54 -7.73
C ILE A 279 19.18 -14.39 -7.35
N TYR A 280 18.54 -13.70 -8.30
CA TYR A 280 17.65 -12.55 -7.95
C TYR A 280 16.44 -12.94 -7.09
N ARG A 281 16.12 -14.24 -7.00
CA ARG A 281 15.07 -14.75 -6.11
C ARG A 281 15.43 -14.59 -4.63
N LEU A 282 16.71 -14.67 -4.27
CA LEU A 282 17.18 -14.47 -2.89
C LEU A 282 16.94 -13.04 -2.37
N PRO A 283 17.38 -11.96 -3.06
CA PRO A 283 17.09 -10.61 -2.58
C PRO A 283 15.61 -10.27 -2.63
N LEU A 284 14.87 -10.83 -3.60
CA LEU A 284 13.42 -10.71 -3.64
C LEU A 284 12.75 -11.36 -2.42
N LEU A 285 13.12 -12.60 -2.08
CA LEU A 285 12.60 -13.30 -0.93
C LEU A 285 12.92 -12.54 0.36
N GLY A 286 14.16 -12.04 0.49
CA GLY A 286 14.56 -11.21 1.61
C GLY A 286 13.68 -9.96 1.77
N LEU A 287 13.44 -9.23 0.68
CA LEU A 287 12.59 -8.04 0.67
C LEU A 287 11.12 -8.36 1.00
N LEU A 288 10.59 -9.49 0.49
CA LEU A 288 9.24 -9.94 0.81
C LEU A 288 9.09 -10.33 2.29
N LEU A 289 10.08 -11.01 2.88
CA LEU A 289 10.07 -11.36 4.30
C LEU A 289 10.09 -10.12 5.20
N MET A 290 10.87 -9.10 4.82
CA MET A 290 10.93 -7.82 5.55
C MET A 290 9.60 -7.04 5.45
N ILE A 291 8.98 -6.98 4.26
CA ILE A 291 7.64 -6.39 4.09
C ILE A 291 6.61 -7.18 4.91
N LEU A 292 6.67 -8.51 4.85
CA LEU A 292 5.77 -9.39 5.58
C LEU A 292 5.85 -9.17 7.08
N ALA A 293 7.04 -9.21 7.67
CA ALA A 293 7.24 -8.96 9.09
C ALA A 293 6.65 -7.61 9.52
N SER A 294 6.76 -6.60 8.65
CA SER A 294 6.25 -5.27 8.94
C SER A 294 4.72 -5.17 8.85
N LEU A 295 4.11 -5.78 7.84
CA LEU A 295 2.65 -5.85 7.71
C LEU A 295 2.03 -6.70 8.84
N LEU A 296 2.68 -7.79 9.24
CA LEU A 296 2.32 -8.60 10.41
C LEU A 296 2.34 -7.77 11.69
N THR A 297 3.37 -6.95 11.84
CA THR A 297 3.48 -6.08 13.00
C THR A 297 2.36 -5.04 13.01
N LEU A 298 2.07 -4.38 11.87
CA LEU A 298 0.92 -3.48 11.73
C LEU A 298 -0.39 -4.19 12.12
N ALA A 299 -0.64 -5.37 11.56
CA ALA A 299 -1.83 -6.18 11.83
C ALA A 299 -2.02 -6.46 13.33
N VAL A 300 -0.96 -6.87 14.02
CA VAL A 300 -1.06 -7.18 15.46
C VAL A 300 -1.27 -5.94 16.31
N ILE A 301 -0.73 -4.79 15.91
CA ILE A 301 -1.01 -3.57 16.66
C ILE A 301 -2.46 -3.11 16.42
N THR A 302 -2.98 -3.25 15.20
CA THR A 302 -4.38 -2.92 14.91
C THR A 302 -5.37 -3.81 15.64
N SER A 303 -5.02 -5.06 15.97
CA SER A 303 -5.94 -6.02 16.61
C SER A 303 -5.95 -5.97 18.15
N ASN A 304 -5.87 -4.77 18.76
CA ASN A 304 -5.76 -4.52 20.21
C ASN A 304 -4.41 -4.92 20.85
N GLY A 305 -3.52 -3.93 21.01
CA GLY A 305 -2.13 -4.00 21.50
C GLY A 305 -1.82 -4.71 22.83
N LEU A 306 -2.75 -5.42 23.46
CA LEU A 306 -2.53 -6.26 24.65
C LEU A 306 -1.84 -7.60 24.36
N ARG A 307 -1.93 -8.14 23.13
CA ARG A 307 -1.44 -9.49 22.78
C ARG A 307 -0.07 -9.54 22.08
N VAL A 308 0.58 -8.39 21.84
CA VAL A 308 2.00 -8.27 21.43
C VAL A 308 2.96 -8.84 22.49
N THR A 309 2.45 -9.11 23.69
CA THR A 309 3.20 -9.58 24.86
C THR A 309 3.64 -11.05 24.78
N LEU A 310 3.16 -11.85 23.83
CA LEU A 310 3.60 -13.23 23.67
C LEU A 310 5.06 -13.28 23.14
N PRO A 311 6.03 -13.79 23.92
CA PRO A 311 7.45 -13.80 23.54
C PRO A 311 7.73 -14.48 22.19
N GLY A 312 6.94 -15.51 21.86
CA GLY A 312 7.05 -16.25 20.59
C GLY A 312 6.75 -15.39 19.36
N TYR A 313 5.82 -14.44 19.45
CA TYR A 313 5.47 -13.58 18.33
C TYR A 313 6.61 -12.60 18.00
N ARG A 314 7.19 -12.01 19.05
CA ARG A 314 8.34 -11.10 18.95
C ARG A 314 9.56 -11.77 18.36
N LEU A 315 9.86 -13.00 18.81
CA LEU A 315 10.93 -13.82 18.23
C LEU A 315 10.67 -14.10 16.75
N THR A 316 9.44 -14.47 16.39
CA THR A 316 9.06 -14.76 15.00
C THR A 316 9.26 -13.56 14.09
N LEU A 317 8.78 -12.37 14.48
CA LEU A 317 8.96 -11.14 13.70
C LEU A 317 10.45 -10.76 13.55
N ASN A 318 11.24 -10.89 14.62
CA ASN A 318 12.67 -10.61 14.57
C ASN A 318 13.40 -11.60 13.66
N LEU A 319 13.08 -12.90 13.75
CA LEU A 319 13.64 -13.93 12.88
C LEU A 319 13.29 -13.67 11.42
N LEU A 320 12.04 -13.30 11.10
CA LEU A 320 11.64 -12.94 9.74
C LEU A 320 12.41 -11.74 9.20
N ASN A 321 12.61 -10.70 10.01
CA ASN A 321 13.39 -9.53 9.64
C ASN A 321 14.88 -9.84 9.43
N TRP A 322 15.50 -10.57 10.37
CA TRP A 322 16.92 -10.95 10.27
C TRP A 322 17.17 -11.89 9.09
N LEU A 323 16.36 -12.94 8.95
CA LEU A 323 16.42 -13.84 7.81
C LEU A 323 16.21 -13.07 6.50
N GLY A 324 15.23 -12.15 6.49
CA GLY A 324 14.97 -11.25 5.38
C GLY A 324 16.19 -10.42 4.99
N ALA A 325 16.84 -9.76 5.95
CA ALA A 325 18.03 -8.94 5.73
C ALA A 325 19.25 -9.75 5.28
N VAL A 326 19.46 -10.95 5.84
CA VAL A 326 20.54 -11.86 5.46
C VAL A 326 20.35 -12.36 4.03
N LEU A 327 19.16 -12.86 3.69
CA LEU A 327 18.82 -13.32 2.34
C LEU A 327 18.90 -12.16 1.34
N PHE A 328 18.45 -10.97 1.74
CA PHE A 328 18.58 -9.75 0.97
C PHE A 328 20.04 -9.46 0.63
N THR A 329 20.90 -9.41 1.64
CA THR A 329 22.30 -9.05 1.49
C THR A 329 23.08 -10.09 0.69
N ALA A 330 22.97 -11.37 1.04
CA ALA A 330 23.64 -12.45 0.32
C ALA A 330 23.20 -12.50 -1.15
N GLY A 331 21.89 -12.39 -1.37
CA GLY A 331 21.29 -12.35 -2.69
C GLY A 331 21.72 -11.15 -3.52
N PHE A 332 21.78 -9.97 -2.92
CA PHE A 332 22.24 -8.74 -3.54
C PHE A 332 23.70 -8.85 -3.99
N ILE A 333 24.59 -9.28 -3.10
CA ILE A 333 26.02 -9.45 -3.40
C ILE A 333 26.21 -10.47 -4.54
N GLY A 334 25.49 -11.60 -4.48
CA GLY A 334 25.51 -12.60 -5.55
C GLY A 334 25.05 -12.03 -6.89
N LEU A 335 23.95 -11.28 -6.89
CA LEU A 335 23.38 -10.67 -8.09
C LEU A 335 24.34 -9.66 -8.71
N MET A 336 24.96 -8.80 -7.89
CA MET A 336 25.95 -7.82 -8.34
C MET A 336 27.20 -8.49 -8.92
N ARG A 337 27.67 -9.59 -8.32
CA ARG A 337 28.77 -10.38 -8.88
C ARG A 337 28.42 -10.96 -10.24
N THR A 338 27.22 -11.53 -10.41
CA THR A 338 26.77 -12.05 -11.71
C THR A 338 26.58 -10.95 -12.75
N ALA A 339 26.01 -9.81 -12.36
CA ALA A 339 25.80 -8.66 -13.24
C ALA A 339 27.14 -8.10 -13.73
N ARG A 340 28.16 -8.05 -12.86
CA ARG A 340 29.50 -7.60 -13.22
C ARG A 340 30.19 -8.57 -14.18
N ARG A 341 30.11 -9.88 -13.90
CA ARG A 341 30.70 -10.92 -14.76
C ARG A 341 30.11 -10.90 -16.17
N ASN A 342 28.80 -10.65 -16.28
CA ASN A 342 28.08 -10.69 -17.55
C ASN A 342 27.88 -9.30 -18.18
N ALA A 343 28.64 -8.30 -17.72
CA ALA A 343 28.61 -6.92 -18.23
C ALA A 343 27.18 -6.34 -18.37
N ALA A 344 26.28 -6.68 -17.44
CA ALA A 344 24.84 -6.38 -17.52
C ALA A 344 24.46 -4.89 -17.38
N GLY A 345 25.44 -3.98 -17.52
CA GLY A 345 25.28 -2.52 -17.49
C GLY A 345 24.66 -2.01 -16.19
N PHE A 346 25.47 -1.64 -15.20
CA PHE A 346 24.96 -0.99 -13.99
C PHE A 346 25.93 0.06 -13.45
N ASN A 347 25.38 1.10 -12.82
CA ASN A 347 26.14 2.08 -12.08
C ASN A 347 26.33 1.60 -10.62
N PRO A 348 27.56 1.36 -10.15
CA PRO A 348 27.81 0.82 -8.81
C PRO A 348 27.37 1.76 -7.69
N GLY A 349 27.46 3.08 -7.87
CA GLY A 349 27.01 4.06 -6.87
C GLY A 349 25.49 4.03 -6.69
N ILE A 350 24.75 3.95 -7.80
CA ILE A 350 23.29 3.81 -7.79
C ILE A 350 22.88 2.48 -7.10
N MET A 351 23.61 1.39 -7.36
CA MET A 351 23.33 0.09 -6.75
C MET A 351 23.69 0.05 -5.26
N ALA A 352 24.77 0.73 -4.84
CA ALA A 352 25.11 0.87 -3.43
C ALA A 352 24.04 1.67 -2.67
N LEU A 353 23.60 2.80 -3.23
CA LEU A 353 22.50 3.58 -2.67
C LEU A 353 21.22 2.73 -2.57
N PHE A 354 20.90 1.98 -3.62
CA PHE A 354 19.75 1.08 -3.65
C PHE A 354 19.81 -0.01 -2.57
N TYR A 355 20.98 -0.61 -2.35
CA TYR A 355 21.22 -1.58 -1.28
C TYR A 355 20.95 -0.98 0.10
N VAL A 356 21.52 0.20 0.38
CA VAL A 356 21.35 0.90 1.66
C VAL A 356 19.87 1.22 1.89
N LEU A 357 19.19 1.80 0.89
CA LEU A 357 17.77 2.17 1.04
C LEU A 357 16.88 0.95 1.25
N ALA A 358 17.13 -0.16 0.56
CA ALA A 358 16.36 -1.40 0.75
C ALA A 358 16.62 -2.06 2.11
N LEU A 359 17.83 -1.93 2.67
CA LEU A 359 18.14 -2.40 4.03
C LEU A 359 17.58 -1.52 5.13
N LEU A 360 17.40 -0.24 4.86
CA LEU A 360 16.72 0.69 5.78
C LEU A 360 15.20 0.48 5.78
N LEU A 361 14.64 -0.18 4.76
CA LEU A 361 13.20 -0.40 4.59
C LEU A 361 12.50 -1.02 5.83
N PRO A 362 13.05 -2.05 6.51
CA PRO A 362 12.51 -2.57 7.77
C PRO A 362 12.56 -1.53 8.90
N GLY A 363 13.67 -0.80 9.02
CA GLY A 363 13.82 0.25 10.02
C GLY A 363 12.78 1.34 9.84
N MET A 364 12.54 1.76 8.60
CA MET A 364 11.53 2.76 8.23
C MET A 364 10.11 2.27 8.46
N LEU A 365 9.84 0.99 8.19
CA LEU A 365 8.58 0.33 8.52
C LEU A 365 8.30 0.29 10.03
N MET A 366 9.34 0.09 10.84
CA MET A 366 9.26 0.05 12.31
C MET A 366 9.08 1.42 12.96
N LEU A 367 9.33 2.52 12.24
CA LEU A 367 9.11 3.87 12.76
C LEU A 367 7.63 4.10 13.09
N GLY A 368 6.73 3.73 12.17
CA GLY A 368 5.26 3.76 12.34
C GLY A 368 4.80 3.23 13.69
N LEU A 369 5.39 2.11 14.08
CA LEU A 369 4.98 1.27 15.18
C LEU A 369 5.45 1.81 16.54
N ARG A 370 6.61 2.48 16.57
CA ARG A 370 7.13 3.08 17.80
C ARG A 370 6.41 4.36 18.21
N TYR A 371 6.00 5.16 17.23
CA TYR A 371 5.56 6.54 17.46
C TYR A 371 4.08 6.79 17.19
N GLY A 372 3.46 6.01 16.29
CA GLY A 372 2.04 6.19 15.95
C GLY A 372 1.08 5.56 16.96
N TYR A 373 1.56 4.65 17.80
CA TYR A 373 0.82 4.14 18.95
C TYR A 373 1.57 4.51 20.22
N SER A 374 1.30 5.71 20.74
CA SER A 374 1.64 6.05 22.11
C SER A 374 0.80 5.19 23.07
N PHE A 375 1.10 3.90 23.18
CA PHE A 375 0.72 3.18 24.39
C PHE A 375 1.61 3.72 25.52
N PRO A 376 1.04 4.34 26.56
CA PRO A 376 1.82 4.80 27.69
C PRO A 376 2.58 3.60 28.26
N ASP A 377 3.91 3.74 28.37
CA ASP A 377 4.83 2.90 29.13
C ASP A 377 5.01 1.41 28.78
N ARG A 378 4.20 0.82 27.90
CA ARG A 378 4.26 -0.65 27.68
C ARG A 378 5.05 -1.10 26.47
N LEU A 379 5.26 -0.27 25.44
CA LEU A 379 5.86 -0.74 24.17
C LEU A 379 7.39 -0.61 24.03
N LYS A 380 8.19 -1.04 25.02
CA LYS A 380 9.66 -1.21 24.87
C LYS A 380 10.01 -2.47 24.05
N PHE A 381 9.37 -2.70 22.90
CA PHE A 381 9.32 -4.01 22.22
C PHE A 381 10.35 -4.30 21.11
N TYR A 382 11.45 -3.55 20.99
CA TYR A 382 12.56 -3.99 20.11
C TYR A 382 13.92 -3.83 20.80
N ASP A 383 14.65 -4.94 20.98
CA ASP A 383 16.05 -4.97 21.46
C ASP A 383 17.06 -4.43 20.43
N VAL A 384 16.59 -3.64 19.46
CA VAL A 384 17.46 -2.73 18.70
C VAL A 384 17.64 -1.43 19.51
N ALA A 385 17.84 -1.57 20.83
CA ALA A 385 17.81 -0.48 21.81
C ALA A 385 18.81 0.66 21.49
N TYR A 386 19.82 0.39 20.67
CA TYR A 386 20.86 1.35 20.32
C TYR A 386 20.63 2.15 19.03
N VAL A 387 19.83 1.68 18.08
CA VAL A 387 19.47 2.49 16.87
C VAL A 387 18.35 3.49 17.20
N PHE A 388 17.63 3.23 18.29
CA PHE A 388 16.40 3.92 18.67
C PHE A 388 16.59 4.95 19.81
N THR A 389 17.82 5.32 20.18
CA THR A 389 18.07 6.48 21.05
C THR A 389 18.08 7.82 20.31
N ALA A 390 17.93 7.80 18.97
CA ALA A 390 17.88 8.99 18.16
C ALA A 390 16.68 9.89 18.55
N PRO A 391 16.85 11.22 18.60
CA PRO A 391 15.76 12.16 18.81
C PRO A 391 14.63 11.95 17.79
N GLU A 392 13.36 12.02 18.21
CA GLU A 392 12.20 11.89 17.30
C GLU A 392 12.32 12.73 16.02
N PRO A 393 12.76 14.02 16.09
CA PRO A 393 12.90 14.85 14.90
C PRO A 393 13.91 14.29 13.89
N ALA A 394 14.98 13.65 14.36
CA ALA A 394 15.98 13.05 13.48
C ALA A 394 15.36 11.89 12.69
N LEU A 395 14.56 11.05 13.34
CA LEU A 395 13.88 9.93 12.68
C LEU A 395 12.87 10.39 11.63
N TYR A 396 12.17 11.51 11.87
CA TYR A 396 11.29 12.11 10.87
C TYR A 396 12.07 12.61 9.66
N ILE A 397 13.13 13.39 9.89
CA ILE A 397 13.98 13.91 8.81
C ILE A 397 14.58 12.76 8.00
N PHE A 398 15.14 11.75 8.67
CA PHE A 398 15.73 10.59 8.02
C PHE A 398 14.70 9.75 7.27
N GLY A 399 13.52 9.52 7.85
CA GLY A 399 12.44 8.76 7.22
C GLY A 399 11.87 9.46 5.98
N THR A 400 11.61 10.76 6.07
CA THR A 400 11.16 11.56 4.92
C THR A 400 12.23 11.65 3.85
N ALA A 401 13.50 11.89 4.22
CA ALA A 401 14.61 11.90 3.27
C ALA A 401 14.75 10.54 2.59
N TRP A 402 14.69 9.45 3.35
CA TRP A 402 14.71 8.08 2.82
C TRP A 402 13.59 7.87 1.80
N MET A 403 12.35 8.27 2.12
CA MET A 403 11.20 8.13 1.23
C MET A 403 11.41 8.90 -0.08
N LEU A 404 11.83 10.16 0.00
CA LEU A 404 12.05 11.02 -1.17
C LEU A 404 13.18 10.49 -2.07
N ILE A 405 14.31 10.11 -1.47
CA ILE A 405 15.46 9.57 -2.20
C ILE A 405 15.11 8.21 -2.82
N SER A 406 14.41 7.35 -2.08
CA SER A 406 13.97 6.04 -2.57
C SER A 406 12.97 6.17 -3.72
N ALA A 407 12.04 7.11 -3.63
CA ALA A 407 11.09 7.39 -4.69
C ALA A 407 11.79 7.90 -5.95
N TRP A 408 12.67 8.89 -5.81
CA TRP A 408 13.48 9.40 -6.91
C TRP A 408 14.31 8.28 -7.57
N LEU A 409 14.96 7.46 -6.76
CA LEU A 409 15.80 6.35 -7.23
C LEU A 409 14.96 5.31 -7.98
N ALA A 410 13.79 4.95 -7.45
CA ALA A 410 12.87 4.00 -8.07
C ALA A 410 12.38 4.51 -9.45
N VAL A 411 12.05 5.80 -9.57
CA VAL A 411 11.68 6.41 -10.86
C VAL A 411 12.83 6.29 -11.85
N ARG A 412 14.02 6.73 -11.45
CA ARG A 412 15.21 6.75 -12.31
C ARG A 412 15.57 5.35 -12.81
N LEU A 413 15.60 4.37 -11.90
CA LEU A 413 15.93 2.98 -12.22
C LEU A 413 14.91 2.31 -13.16
N ASN A 414 13.63 2.70 -13.08
CA ASN A 414 12.61 2.13 -13.96
C ASN A 414 12.62 2.78 -15.34
N GLN A 415 12.96 4.07 -15.47
CA GLN A 415 13.12 4.73 -16.77
C GLN A 415 14.28 4.14 -17.60
N GLU A 416 15.39 3.79 -16.95
CA GLU A 416 16.52 3.11 -17.60
C GLU A 416 16.18 1.69 -18.08
N SER A 417 15.19 1.03 -17.46
CA SER A 417 14.81 -0.34 -17.82
C SER A 417 13.91 -0.43 -19.06
N SER A 418 13.27 0.67 -19.43
CA SER A 418 12.37 0.77 -20.59
C SER A 418 13.07 1.07 -21.91
N GLN A 419 14.39 1.31 -21.89
CA GLN A 419 15.19 1.42 -23.11
C GLN A 419 15.70 0.00 -23.46
N PRO A 420 15.30 -0.55 -24.63
CA PRO A 420 15.68 -1.90 -25.06
C PRO A 420 17.19 -2.05 -25.26
#